data_AF-A0A8S8Z1T8-F1
#
_entry.id   AF-A0A8S8Z1T8-F1
#
_cell.length_a   1.000
_cell.length_b   1.000
_cell.length_c   1.000
_cell.angle_alpha   90.00
_cell.angle_beta   90.00
_cell.angle_gamma   90.00
#
_symmetry.space_group_name_H-M   'P 1'
#
loop_
_entity.id
_entity.type
_entity.pdbx_description
1 polymer ?
#
loop_
_entity_poly.entity_id
_entity_poly.type
_entity_poly.pdbx_seq_one_letter_code
_entity_poly.pdbx_strand_id
1 'polypeptide(L)' 'MRPFATTINQELSDVLKSNVRAFLILPGTVDGKEPNNENIVNTINYLVSDEAGSSSEVIFCPDETR' A
#
# COMPACT_ATOMS: atom_id res chain seq x y z
N MET A 1 11.13 -2.60 4.55
CA MET A 1 10.24 -2.37 3.39
C MET A 1 9.82 -0.92 3.20
N ARG A 2 9.60 -0.10 4.25
CA ARG A 2 9.24 1.32 4.07
C ARG A 2 10.22 2.12 3.19
N PRO A 3 11.56 2.08 3.45
CA PRO A 3 12.50 2.81 2.60
C PRO A 3 12.39 2.40 1.12
N PHE A 4 12.22 1.11 0.85
CA PHE A 4 12.07 0.59 -0.51
C PHE A 4 10.82 1.13 -1.22
N ALA A 5 9.65 1.04 -0.59
CA ALA A 5 8.40 1.53 -1.17
C ALA A 5 8.43 3.06 -1.39
N THR A 6 9.06 3.81 -0.48
CA THR A 6 9.26 5.25 -0.62
C THR A 6 10.19 5.57 -1.80
N THR A 7 11.32 4.86 -1.94
CA THR A 7 12.26 5.10 -3.06
C THR A 7 11.62 4.81 -4.41
N ILE A 8 10.81 3.75 -4.56
CA ILE A 8 10.10 3.49 -5.82
C ILE A 8 9.20 4.68 -6.18
N ASN A 9 8.40 5.18 -5.24
CA ASN A 9 7.51 6.31 -5.51
C ASN A 9 8.30 7.61 -5.79
N GLN A 10 9.44 7.81 -5.14
CA GLN A 10 10.34 8.94 -5.44
C GLN A 10 10.87 8.85 -6.88
N GLU A 11 11.36 7.70 -7.33
CA GLU A 11 11.83 7.53 -8.72
C GLU A 11 10.69 7.75 -9.74
N LEU A 12 9.51 7.19 -9.48
CA LEU A 12 8.32 7.37 -10.33
C LEU A 12 7.92 8.85 -10.45
N SER A 13 7.94 9.58 -9.34
CA SER A 13 7.50 10.98 -9.29
C SER A 13 8.59 11.96 -9.73
N ASP A 14 9.77 11.89 -9.11
CA ASP A 14 10.81 12.90 -9.25
C ASP A 14 11.63 12.72 -10.53
N VAL A 15 11.88 11.47 -10.94
CA VAL A 15 12.69 11.16 -12.13
C VAL A 15 11.82 10.98 -13.35
N LEU A 16 10.79 10.12 -13.27
CA LEU A 16 9.94 9.80 -14.41
C LEU A 16 8.76 10.77 -14.62
N LYS A 17 8.52 11.69 -13.68
CA LYS A 17 7.40 12.65 -13.72
C LYS A 17 6.04 11.96 -13.91
N SER A 18 5.90 10.76 -13.35
CA SER A 18 4.70 9.93 -13.45
C SER A 18 3.76 10.15 -12.26
N ASN A 19 2.46 10.00 -12.50
CA ASN A 19 1.44 9.96 -11.46
C ASN A 19 1.14 8.52 -10.98
N VAL A 20 1.88 7.53 -11.50
CA VAL A 20 1.79 6.14 -11.04
C VAL A 20 2.28 6.05 -9.60
N ARG A 21 1.52 5.34 -8.76
CA ARG A 21 1.87 5.08 -7.38
C ARG A 21 2.06 3.58 -7.13
N ALA A 22 3.10 3.23 -6.38
CA ALA A 22 3.37 1.88 -5.95
C ALA A 22 3.04 1.71 -4.47
N PHE A 23 2.27 0.68 -4.15
CA PHE A 23 1.86 0.35 -2.78
C PHE A 23 2.24 -1.09 -2.46
N LEU A 24 2.55 -1.36 -1.19
CA LEU A 24 2.81 -2.71 -0.69
C LEU A 24 1.69 -3.12 0.27
N ILE A 25 1.00 -4.22 -0.04
CA ILE A 25 0.01 -4.83 0.86
C ILE A 25 0.66 -6.05 1.50
N LEU A 26 0.59 -6.16 2.83
CA LEU A 26 1.10 -7.28 3.62
C LEU A 26 -0.09 -7.96 4.32
N PRO A 27 -0.78 -8.89 3.63
CA PRO A 27 -1.94 -9.59 4.19
C PRO A 27 -1.55 -10.63 5.24
N GLY A 28 -2.51 -10.98 6.09
CA GLY A 28 -2.28 -11.80 7.28
C GLY A 28 -1.78 -10.98 8.46
N THR A 29 -1.53 -11.67 9.58
CA THR A 29 -1.05 -11.02 10.81
C THR A 29 0.39 -11.40 11.14
N VAL A 30 1.06 -10.62 12.00
CA VAL A 30 2.39 -10.92 12.55
C VAL A 30 2.44 -12.26 13.27
N ASP A 31 1.29 -12.72 13.80
CA ASP A 31 1.13 -14.03 14.44
C ASP A 31 0.94 -15.18 13.44
N GLY A 32 0.92 -14.90 12.13
CA GLY A 32 0.77 -15.90 11.07
C GLY A 32 -0.67 -16.37 10.84
N LYS A 33 -1.68 -15.56 11.22
CA LYS A 33 -3.08 -15.88 10.88
C LYS A 33 -3.31 -15.69 9.39
N GLU A 34 -4.21 -16.52 8.85
CA GLU A 34 -4.62 -16.44 7.45
C GLU A 34 -5.19 -15.07 7.10
N PRO A 35 -4.88 -14.54 5.91
CA PRO A 35 -5.45 -13.28 5.43
C PRO A 35 -6.98 -13.28 5.35
N ASN A 36 -7.59 -12.12 5.64
CA ASN A 36 -9.00 -11.92 5.35
C ASN A 36 -9.16 -11.32 3.94
N ASN A 37 -9.82 -12.09 3.06
CA ASN A 37 -10.03 -11.69 1.67
C ASN A 37 -10.85 -10.39 1.53
N GLU A 38 -11.81 -10.14 2.44
CA GLU A 38 -12.59 -8.90 2.46
C GLU A 38 -11.70 -7.69 2.78
N ASN A 39 -10.80 -7.81 3.77
CA ASN A 39 -9.86 -6.76 4.12
C ASN A 39 -8.89 -6.44 2.97
N ILE A 40 -8.41 -7.47 2.26
CA ILE A 40 -7.56 -7.30 1.07
C ILE A 40 -8.32 -6.54 -0.02
N VAL A 41 -9.54 -6.98 -0.35
CA VAL A 41 -10.36 -6.35 -1.40
C VAL A 41 -10.66 -4.89 -1.05
N ASN A 42 -11.04 -4.61 0.19
CA ASN A 42 -11.29 -3.24 0.67
C ASN A 42 -10.04 -2.36 0.57
N THR A 43 -8.87 -2.91 0.89
CA THR A 43 -7.60 -2.19 0.75
C THR A 43 -7.29 -1.90 -0.70
N ILE A 44 -7.46 -2.87 -1.61
CA ILE A 44 -7.26 -2.65 -3.06
C ILE A 44 -8.22 -1.58 -3.59
N ASN A 45 -9.50 -1.64 -3.21
CA ASN A 45 -10.51 -0.66 -3.60
C ASN A 45 -10.13 0.76 -3.15
N TYR A 46 -9.61 0.91 -1.92
CA TYR A 46 -9.07 2.19 -1.46
C TYR A 46 -7.85 2.63 -2.29
N LEU A 47 -6.90 1.73 -2.56
CA LEU A 47 -5.66 2.06 -3.28
C LEU A 47 -5.87 2.49 -4.73
N VAL A 48 -6.99 2.10 -5.35
CA VAL A 48 -7.38 2.56 -6.69
C VAL A 48 -8.31 3.77 -6.67
N SER A 49 -8.72 4.26 -5.49
CA SER A 49 -9.52 5.46 -5.35
C SER A 49 -8.65 6.73 -5.43
N ASP A 50 -9.27 7.86 -5.72
CA ASP A 50 -8.59 9.16 -5.74
C ASP A 50 -8.03 9.55 -4.36
N GLU A 51 -8.58 9.00 -3.27
CA GLU A 51 -8.17 9.31 -1.91
C GLU A 51 -6.75 8.80 -1.63
N ALA A 52 -6.44 7.58 -2.09
CA ALA A 52 -5.11 6.99 -1.96
C ALA A 52 -4.04 7.77 -2.73
N GLY A 53 -4.41 8.49 -3.79
CA GLY A 53 -3.51 9.34 -4.57
C GLY A 53 -2.77 10.39 -3.74
N SER A 54 -3.40 10.88 -2.67
CA SER A 54 -2.83 11.86 -1.73
C SER A 54 -2.20 11.25 -0.47
N SER A 55 -2.34 9.93 -0.25
CA SER A 55 -1.90 9.28 0.99
C SER A 55 -0.37 9.25 1.11
N SER A 56 0.16 9.56 2.29
CA SER A 56 1.58 9.35 2.60
C SER A 56 1.90 7.90 2.98
N GLU A 57 0.88 7.10 3.26
CA GLU A 57 1.03 5.68 3.58
C GLU A 57 1.23 4.88 2.29
N VAL A 58 2.32 4.10 2.25
CA VAL A 58 2.71 3.27 1.08
C VAL A 58 2.78 1.78 1.40
N ILE A 59 2.57 1.42 2.68
CA ILE A 59 2.52 0.04 3.15
C ILE A 59 1.25 -0.14 3.97
N PHE A 60 0.45 -1.14 3.62
CA PHE A 60 -0.83 -1.44 4.27
C PHE A 60 -0.79 -2.86 4.82
N CYS A 61 -1.11 -3.03 6.10
CA CYS A 61 -1.26 -4.32 6.76
C CYS A 61 -2.74 -4.48 7.13
N PRO A 62 -3.58 -4.98 6.20
CA PRO A 62 -5.03 -4.84 6.29
C PRO A 62 -5.67 -5.74 7.36
N ASP A 63 -4.97 -6.76 7.81
CA ASP A 63 -5.44 -7.72 8.81
C ASP A 63 -4.89 -7.43 10.21
N GLU A 64 -3.99 -6.45 10.35
CA GLU A 64 -3.46 -6.04 11.64
C GLU A 64 -4.47 -5.18 12.40
N THR A 65 -4.61 -5.46 13.69
CA THR A 65 -5.34 -4.56 14.59
C THR A 65 -4.39 -3.45 15.02
N ARG A 66 -4.67 -2.22 14.59
CA ARG A 66 -3.93 -1.02 14.99
C ARG A 66 -4.25 -0.59 16.42
#